data_AF-A0A936UG80-F1
#
_entry.id   AF-A0A936UG80-F1
#
_cell.length_a   1.000
_cell.length_b   1.000
_cell.length_c   1.000
_cell.angle_alpha   90.00
_cell.angle_beta   90.00
_cell.angle_gamma   90.00
#
_symmetry.space_group_name_H-M   'P 1'
#
loop_
_entity.id
_entity.type
_entity.pdbx_description
1 polymer ?
#
loop_
_entity_poly.entity_id
_entity_poly.type
_entity_poly.pdbx_seq_one_letter_code
_entity_poly.pdbx_strand_id
1 'polypeptide(L)'
;MSFFKENHSSEELRQITRRLSAFRLYREHPAHGDGSERLVAAIPYESQDDLFAIFATLGLMPKLYSKQPPQPLTGETYPLKEYQKFKRLIPGTAFVEQPENVRLAGFDVYIWYTESAVNINVEATNWVIGEQEIGSAERIEELLSTSGLQHLDTPVESALCLCRKYHPAYFG
;
A
#
# COMPACT_ATOMS: atom_id res chain seq x y z
N MET A 1 12.14 -9.13 -21.49
CA MET A 1 12.60 -7.80 -21.03
C MET A 1 11.81 -7.45 -19.78
N SER A 2 12.44 -6.89 -18.75
CA SER A 2 11.76 -6.56 -17.48
C SER A 2 10.84 -5.35 -17.70
N PHE A 3 9.58 -5.47 -17.29
CA PHE A 3 8.51 -4.49 -17.48
C PHE A 3 8.84 -3.08 -16.98
N PHE A 4 9.73 -2.95 -16.00
CA PHE A 4 10.16 -1.64 -15.47
C PHE A 4 11.17 -0.90 -16.36
N LYS A 5 11.82 -1.59 -17.31
CA LYS A 5 12.88 -1.00 -18.15
C LYS A 5 12.39 0.02 -19.17
N GLU A 6 11.07 0.18 -19.30
CA GLU A 6 10.45 1.21 -20.12
C GLU A 6 10.60 2.59 -19.48
N ASN A 7 10.60 2.66 -18.14
CA ASN A 7 10.64 3.91 -17.38
C ASN A 7 11.96 4.10 -16.62
N HIS A 8 12.61 3.00 -16.22
CA HIS A 8 13.80 3.01 -15.37
C HIS A 8 14.96 2.23 -15.99
N SER A 9 16.16 2.80 -15.93
CA SER A 9 17.38 2.06 -16.19
C SER A 9 17.59 0.96 -15.14
N SER A 10 18.45 -0.01 -15.46
CA SER A 10 18.78 -1.08 -14.49
C SER A 10 19.54 -0.56 -13.27
N GLU A 11 20.24 0.57 -13.41
CA GLU A 11 20.95 1.21 -12.30
C GLU A 11 19.96 1.95 -11.39
N GLU A 12 19.00 2.69 -11.94
CA GLU A 12 17.94 3.34 -11.16
C GLU A 12 17.14 2.31 -10.35
N LEU A 13 16.76 1.18 -10.96
CA LEU A 13 16.07 0.10 -10.25
C LEU A 13 16.90 -0.46 -9.09
N ARG A 14 18.22 -0.61 -9.25
CA ARG A 14 19.12 -1.03 -8.15
C ARG A 14 19.25 0.04 -7.07
N GLN A 15 19.23 1.32 -7.45
CA GLN A 15 19.28 2.41 -6.49
C GLN A 15 18.01 2.46 -5.65
N ILE A 16 16.84 2.31 -6.28
CA ILE A 16 15.55 2.24 -5.58
C ILE A 16 15.55 1.08 -4.57
N THR A 17 15.94 -0.14 -4.97
CA THR A 17 15.95 -1.31 -4.08
C THR A 17 16.99 -1.23 -2.96
N ARG A 18 18.07 -0.46 -3.15
CA ARG A 18 19.08 -0.20 -2.10
C ARG A 18 18.63 0.87 -1.10
N ARG A 19 17.86 1.85 -1.55
CA ARG A 19 17.34 2.96 -0.73
C ARG A 19 16.13 2.54 0.09
N LEU A 20 15.28 1.69 -0.48
CA LEU A 20 14.02 1.27 0.11
C LEU A 20 14.09 -0.18 0.57
N SER A 21 14.06 -0.36 1.88
CA SER A 21 14.11 -1.66 2.54
C SER A 21 12.73 -2.31 2.68
N ALA A 22 11.69 -1.49 2.91
CA ALA A 22 10.31 -1.93 3.13
C ALA A 22 9.41 -1.72 1.90
N PHE A 23 9.59 -0.61 1.18
CA PHE A 23 8.81 -0.31 -0.02
C PHE A 23 9.36 -1.02 -1.25
N ARG A 24 8.46 -1.43 -2.14
CA ARG A 24 8.78 -2.01 -3.45
C ARG A 24 8.06 -1.24 -4.55
N LEU A 25 8.77 -1.01 -5.65
CA LEU A 25 8.17 -0.43 -6.86
C LEU A 25 7.17 -1.43 -7.45
N TYR A 26 5.94 -0.98 -7.63
CA TYR A 26 4.89 -1.71 -8.31
C TYR A 26 4.43 -0.90 -9.51
N ARG A 27 4.19 -1.57 -10.64
CA ARG A 27 3.65 -0.92 -11.84
C ARG A 27 2.40 -1.64 -12.29
N GLU A 28 1.30 -0.92 -12.42
CA GLU A 28 0.07 -1.50 -12.92
C GLU A 28 0.21 -1.96 -14.38
N HIS A 29 -0.42 -3.09 -14.70
CA HIS A 29 -0.43 -3.57 -16.07
C HIS A 29 -1.40 -2.70 -16.91
N PRO A 30 -1.01 -2.18 -18.08
CA PRO A 30 -1.85 -1.27 -18.88
C PRO A 30 -3.18 -1.88 -19.34
N ALA A 31 -3.30 -3.21 -19.37
CA ALA A 31 -4.55 -3.89 -19.71
C ALA A 31 -5.60 -3.87 -18.58
N HIS A 32 -5.19 -3.58 -17.35
CA HIS A 32 -6.04 -3.63 -16.16
C HIS A 32 -6.04 -2.33 -15.36
N GLY A 33 -5.18 -1.38 -15.74
CA GLY A 33 -5.01 -0.11 -15.09
C GLY A 33 -4.45 0.91 -16.06
N ASP A 34 -3.99 2.01 -15.51
CA ASP A 34 -3.60 3.19 -16.25
C ASP A 34 -2.08 3.22 -16.54
N GLY A 35 -1.37 2.17 -16.08
CA GLY A 35 0.06 1.97 -16.26
C GLY A 35 0.92 2.71 -15.24
N SER A 36 0.29 3.34 -14.25
CA SER A 36 0.96 4.08 -13.19
C SER A 36 1.84 3.19 -12.30
N GLU A 37 2.85 3.83 -11.76
CA GLU A 37 3.75 3.28 -10.77
C GLU A 37 3.42 3.79 -9.37
N ARG A 38 3.70 2.96 -8.39
CA ARG A 38 3.59 3.28 -6.98
C ARG A 38 4.63 2.54 -6.18
N LEU A 39 4.99 3.07 -5.02
CA LEU A 39 5.76 2.36 -4.02
C LEU A 39 4.79 1.71 -3.04
N VAL A 40 4.93 0.41 -2.81
CA VAL A 40 4.05 -0.36 -1.91
C VAL A 40 4.88 -0.96 -0.79
N ALA A 41 4.44 -0.77 0.45
CA ALA A 41 4.88 -1.54 1.61
C ALA A 41 3.70 -2.31 2.19
N ALA A 42 3.94 -3.47 2.78
CA ALA A 42 2.90 -4.28 3.42
C ALA A 42 3.34 -4.72 4.82
N ILE A 43 2.48 -4.46 5.80
CA ILE A 43 2.69 -4.80 7.21
C ILE A 43 1.73 -5.93 7.55
N PRO A 44 2.22 -7.14 7.85
CA PRO A 44 1.36 -8.27 8.15
C PRO A 44 0.66 -8.09 9.50
N TYR A 45 -0.55 -8.64 9.62
CA TYR A 45 -1.28 -8.74 10.87
C TYR A 45 -2.03 -10.08 10.93
N GLU A 46 -2.21 -10.64 12.13
CA GLU A 46 -2.90 -11.92 12.32
C GLU A 46 -4.24 -11.75 13.04
N SER A 47 -4.42 -10.63 13.73
CA SER A 47 -5.61 -10.34 14.52
C SER A 47 -6.02 -8.86 14.43
N GLN A 48 -7.24 -8.59 14.91
CA GLN A 48 -7.73 -7.21 15.04
C GLN A 48 -6.90 -6.40 16.06
N ASP A 49 -6.34 -7.05 17.08
CA ASP A 49 -5.50 -6.38 18.07
C ASP A 49 -4.16 -5.95 17.46
N ASP A 50 -3.56 -6.79 16.60
CA ASP A 50 -2.36 -6.42 15.82
C ASP A 50 -2.65 -5.23 14.91
N LEU A 51 -3.81 -5.25 14.24
CA LEU A 51 -4.25 -4.16 13.38
C LEU A 51 -4.39 -2.84 14.17
N PHE A 52 -4.97 -2.86 15.37
CA PHE A 52 -5.03 -1.68 16.22
C PHE A 52 -3.66 -1.22 16.71
N ALA A 53 -2.74 -2.14 17.01
CA ALA A 53 -1.36 -1.79 17.37
C ALA A 53 -0.64 -1.12 16.19
N ILE A 54 -0.83 -1.62 14.97
CA ILE A 54 -0.31 -0.99 13.75
C ILE A 54 -0.90 0.42 13.61
N PHE A 55 -2.20 0.59 13.80
CA PHE A 55 -2.82 1.92 13.71
C PHE A 55 -2.29 2.90 14.74
N ALA A 56 -2.22 2.51 16.01
CA ALA A 56 -1.65 3.35 17.06
C ALA A 56 -0.22 3.76 16.71
N THR A 57 0.57 2.83 16.20
CA THR A 57 1.95 3.06 15.77
C THR A 57 2.06 4.05 14.61
N LEU A 58 1.17 3.92 13.62
CA LEU A 58 1.10 4.83 12.47
C LEU A 58 0.42 6.17 12.79
N GLY A 59 -0.05 6.37 14.04
CA GLY A 59 -0.80 7.56 14.43
C GLY A 59 -2.20 7.64 13.80
N LEU A 60 -2.76 6.49 13.41
CA LEU A 60 -4.08 6.37 12.80
C LEU A 60 -5.13 6.04 13.87
N MET A 61 -6.29 6.67 13.75
CA MET A 61 -7.44 6.41 14.61
C MET A 61 -8.59 5.85 13.77
N PRO A 62 -8.69 4.51 13.62
CA PRO A 62 -9.77 3.93 12.85
C PRO A 62 -11.10 4.15 13.55
N LYS A 63 -12.19 4.18 12.77
CA LYS A 63 -13.52 4.25 13.33
C LYS A 63 -14.09 2.86 13.52
N LEU A 64 -14.34 2.48 14.77
CA LEU A 64 -15.03 1.25 15.12
C LEU A 64 -16.54 1.49 15.24
N TYR A 65 -17.35 0.69 14.56
CA TYR A 65 -18.80 0.75 14.70
C TYR A 65 -19.30 -0.30 15.71
N SER A 66 -20.25 0.08 16.57
CA SER A 66 -20.87 -0.83 17.55
C SER A 66 -21.81 -1.87 16.90
N LYS A 67 -22.19 -1.67 15.64
CA LYS A 67 -23.01 -2.56 14.82
C LYS A 67 -22.61 -2.42 13.36
N GLN A 68 -22.87 -3.45 12.56
CA GLN A 68 -22.57 -3.42 11.13
C GLN A 68 -23.26 -2.20 10.47
N PRO A 69 -22.50 -1.26 9.87
CA PRO A 69 -23.10 -0.22 9.05
C PRO A 69 -23.67 -0.84 7.77
N PRO A 70 -24.62 -0.17 7.09
CA PRO A 70 -25.12 -0.63 5.80
C PRO A 70 -23.96 -0.95 4.82
N GLN A 71 -24.10 -2.05 4.09
CA GLN A 71 -23.17 -2.50 3.06
C GLN A 71 -23.93 -2.70 1.75
N PRO A 72 -23.27 -2.51 0.59
CA PRO A 72 -23.91 -2.77 -0.69
C PRO A 72 -24.25 -4.25 -0.81
N LEU A 73 -25.44 -4.56 -1.33
CA LEU A 73 -25.85 -5.93 -1.63
C LEU A 73 -25.26 -6.35 -2.97
N THR A 74 -24.68 -7.56 -3.01
CA THR A 74 -24.14 -8.14 -4.25
C THR A 74 -25.24 -8.31 -5.29
N GLY A 75 -25.02 -7.81 -6.51
CA GLY A 75 -25.97 -7.90 -7.62
C GLY A 75 -26.96 -6.73 -7.69
N GLU A 76 -26.94 -5.81 -6.74
CA GLU A 76 -27.73 -4.58 -6.80
C GLU A 76 -26.94 -3.43 -7.45
N THR A 77 -27.65 -2.63 -8.25
CA THR A 77 -27.10 -1.41 -8.86
C THR A 77 -27.49 -0.21 -8.02
N TYR A 78 -26.49 0.55 -7.58
CA TYR A 78 -26.68 1.79 -6.83
C TYR A 78 -26.25 3.00 -7.67
N PRO A 79 -26.98 4.13 -7.62
CA PRO A 79 -26.44 5.40 -8.09
C PRO A 79 -25.15 5.75 -7.35
N LEU A 80 -24.16 6.35 -8.03
CA LEU A 80 -22.84 6.67 -7.46
C LEU A 80 -22.92 7.39 -6.09
N LYS A 81 -23.81 8.37 -5.97
CA LYS A 81 -24.02 9.15 -4.73
C LYS A 81 -24.53 8.30 -3.56
N GLU A 82 -25.26 7.23 -3.85
CA GLU A 82 -25.76 6.30 -2.84
C GLU A 82 -24.68 5.30 -2.47
N TYR A 83 -23.98 4.77 -3.48
CA TYR A 83 -22.85 3.87 -3.28
C TYR A 83 -21.75 4.48 -2.40
N GLN A 84 -21.43 5.77 -2.62
CA GLN A 84 -20.45 6.51 -1.81
C GLN A 84 -20.82 6.66 -0.32
N LYS A 85 -22.07 6.37 0.08
CA LYS A 85 -22.48 6.39 1.49
C LYS A 85 -22.07 5.12 2.25
N PHE A 86 -21.83 4.02 1.55
CA PHE A 86 -21.44 2.77 2.18
C PHE A 86 -20.04 2.90 2.80
N LYS A 87 -19.91 2.37 4.01
CA LYS A 87 -18.66 2.40 4.74
C LYS A 87 -17.79 1.24 4.30
N ARG A 88 -16.56 1.53 3.90
CA ARG A 88 -15.57 0.51 3.56
C ARG A 88 -15.04 -0.07 4.87
N LEU A 89 -15.38 -1.32 5.13
CA LEU A 89 -14.95 -2.03 6.32
C LEU A 89 -13.71 -2.86 6.00
N ILE A 90 -12.79 -2.96 6.96
CA ILE A 90 -11.61 -3.81 6.84
C ILE A 90 -12.07 -5.28 6.89
N PRO A 91 -11.73 -6.09 5.87
CA PRO A 91 -12.08 -7.51 5.84
C PRO A 91 -11.64 -8.24 7.12
N GLY A 92 -12.47 -9.16 7.63
CA GLY A 92 -12.13 -9.96 8.81
C GLY A 92 -12.20 -9.23 10.15
N THR A 93 -12.59 -7.95 10.20
CA THR A 93 -12.71 -7.17 11.44
C THR A 93 -14.16 -6.98 11.89
N ALA A 94 -14.35 -6.69 13.18
CA ALA A 94 -15.64 -6.32 13.74
C ALA A 94 -16.02 -4.88 13.39
N PHE A 95 -16.37 -4.62 12.12
CA PHE A 95 -16.88 -3.34 11.64
C PHE A 95 -15.92 -2.16 11.84
N VAL A 96 -14.64 -2.37 11.55
CA VAL A 96 -13.64 -1.30 11.54
C VAL A 96 -13.66 -0.60 10.18
N GLU A 97 -13.85 0.72 10.14
CA GLU A 97 -13.74 1.51 8.91
C GLU A 97 -12.29 1.57 8.45
N GLN A 98 -12.06 1.30 7.18
CA GLN A 98 -10.77 1.44 6.52
C GLN A 98 -10.41 2.94 6.42
N PRO A 99 -9.30 3.40 7.03
CA PRO A 99 -8.72 4.68 6.67
C PRO A 99 -7.99 4.52 5.33
N GLU A 100 -8.26 5.43 4.38
CA GLU A 100 -7.76 5.36 3.01
C GLU A 100 -6.64 6.37 2.78
N ASN A 101 -7.00 7.62 2.47
CA ASN A 101 -6.05 8.71 2.31
C ASN A 101 -5.69 9.26 3.68
N VAL A 102 -4.46 9.00 4.10
CA VAL A 102 -3.94 9.43 5.40
C VAL A 102 -2.59 10.11 5.24
N ARG A 103 -2.13 10.77 6.29
CA ARG A 103 -0.83 11.44 6.30
C ARG A 103 0.15 10.70 7.20
N LEU A 104 1.19 10.11 6.63
CA LEU A 104 2.27 9.44 7.36
C LEU A 104 3.58 10.23 7.17
N ALA A 105 4.29 10.49 8.26
CA ALA A 105 5.53 11.29 8.26
C ALA A 105 5.42 12.64 7.50
N GLY A 106 4.21 13.22 7.43
CA GLY A 106 3.95 14.47 6.73
C GLY A 106 3.58 14.32 5.24
N PHE A 107 3.44 13.10 4.71
CA PHE A 107 3.11 12.82 3.31
C PHE A 107 1.77 12.11 3.15
N ASP A 108 1.04 12.44 2.09
CA ASP A 108 -0.20 11.75 1.75
C ASP A 108 0.11 10.37 1.19
N VAL A 109 -0.54 9.36 1.75
CA VAL A 109 -0.46 7.97 1.31
C VAL A 109 -1.84 7.38 1.23
N TYR A 110 -2.00 6.40 0.35
CA TYR A 110 -3.21 5.59 0.29
C TYR A 110 -2.99 4.28 1.02
N ILE A 111 -3.83 3.99 2.01
CA ILE A 111 -3.81 2.73 2.74
C ILE A 111 -4.96 1.84 2.30
N TRP A 112 -4.65 0.58 2.04
CA TRP A 112 -5.62 -0.46 1.77
C TRP A 112 -5.27 -1.77 2.48
N TYR A 113 -6.27 -2.64 2.58
CA TYR A 113 -6.20 -3.80 3.45
C TYR A 113 -6.50 -5.07 2.65
N THR A 114 -5.69 -6.09 2.86
CA THR A 114 -6.09 -7.47 2.61
C THR A 114 -6.59 -8.08 3.91
N GLU A 115 -6.96 -9.37 3.88
CA GLU A 115 -7.29 -10.13 5.08
C GLU A 115 -6.10 -10.33 6.05
N SER A 116 -4.87 -10.03 5.62
CA SER A 116 -3.65 -10.34 6.39
C SER A 116 -2.57 -9.26 6.37
N ALA A 117 -2.78 -8.14 5.67
CA ALA A 117 -1.80 -7.07 5.61
C ALA A 117 -2.43 -5.68 5.47
N VAL A 118 -1.80 -4.70 6.12
CA VAL A 118 -1.98 -3.27 5.88
C VAL A 118 -1.00 -2.86 4.80
N ASN A 119 -1.51 -2.35 3.67
CA ASN A 119 -0.70 -1.93 2.54
C ASN A 119 -0.66 -0.42 2.47
N ILE A 120 0.54 0.14 2.37
CA ILE A 120 0.80 1.58 2.27
C ILE A 120 1.30 1.85 0.86
N ASN A 121 0.58 2.70 0.14
CA ASN A 121 0.95 3.14 -1.20
C ASN A 121 1.41 4.60 -1.19
N VAL A 122 2.58 4.84 -1.77
CA VAL A 122 2.98 6.16 -2.25
C VAL A 122 2.77 6.16 -3.76
N GLU A 123 1.75 6.88 -4.22
CA GLU A 123 1.37 6.95 -5.63
C GLU A 123 2.28 7.93 -6.39
N ALA A 124 2.62 7.64 -7.65
CA ALA A 124 3.38 8.57 -8.49
C ALA A 124 2.57 9.83 -8.81
N THR A 125 3.19 11.01 -8.69
CA THR A 125 2.55 12.27 -9.08
C THR A 125 2.31 12.34 -10.60
N ASN A 126 3.22 11.78 -11.39
CA ASN A 126 3.20 11.82 -12.85
C ASN A 126 3.38 10.42 -13.46
N TRP A 127 2.60 9.44 -12.99
CA TRP A 127 2.55 8.07 -13.53
C TRP A 127 3.81 7.22 -13.32
N VAL A 128 4.97 7.83 -13.14
CA VAL A 128 6.26 7.17 -12.91
C VAL A 128 6.81 7.64 -11.58
N ILE A 129 7.35 6.72 -10.77
CA ILE A 129 7.94 7.06 -9.48
C ILE A 129 9.24 7.83 -9.69
N GLY A 130 9.33 9.01 -9.10
CA GLY A 130 10.53 9.83 -9.12
C GLY A 130 11.16 10.02 -7.74
N GLU A 131 12.17 10.89 -7.68
CA GLU A 131 12.90 11.20 -6.44
C GLU A 131 12.00 11.77 -5.33
N GLN A 132 10.91 12.47 -5.68
CA GLN A 132 9.98 13.00 -4.70
C GLN A 132 9.27 11.88 -3.94
N GLU A 133 8.74 10.88 -4.67
CA GLU A 133 8.05 9.75 -4.06
C GLU A 133 9.02 8.83 -3.33
N ILE A 134 10.22 8.62 -3.88
CA ILE A 134 11.28 7.86 -3.20
C ILE A 134 11.65 8.53 -1.88
N GLY A 135 11.89 9.85 -1.88
CA GLY A 135 12.21 10.59 -0.65
C GLY A 135 11.06 10.62 0.37
N SER A 136 9.81 10.55 -0.10
CA SER A 136 8.63 10.41 0.77
C SER A 136 8.60 9.02 1.41
N ALA A 137 8.84 7.97 0.62
CA ALA A 137 8.91 6.60 1.10
C ALA A 137 10.07 6.39 2.08
N GLU A 138 11.25 6.95 1.84
CA GLU A 138 12.40 6.89 2.77
C GLU A 138 12.03 7.44 4.16
N ARG A 139 11.34 8.58 4.23
CA ARG A 139 10.90 9.16 5.51
C ARG A 139 9.80 8.33 6.19
N ILE A 140 8.95 7.67 5.42
CA ILE A 140 7.97 6.73 5.97
C ILE A 140 8.68 5.47 6.47
N GLU A 141 9.73 4.97 5.80
CA GLU A 141 10.53 3.84 6.28
C GLU A 141 11.25 4.16 7.60
N GLU A 142 11.70 5.38 7.82
CA GLU A 142 12.24 5.82 9.11
C GLU A 142 11.19 5.68 10.23
N LEU A 143 9.93 6.07 9.97
CA LEU A 143 8.82 5.85 10.90
C LEU A 143 8.56 4.35 11.13
N LEU A 144 8.54 3.55 10.06
CA LEU A 144 8.29 2.10 10.16
C LEU A 144 9.42 1.37 10.91
N SER A 145 10.68 1.67 10.60
CA SER A 145 11.85 1.04 11.23
C SER A 145 11.96 1.37 12.72
N THR A 146 11.69 2.61 13.12
CA THR A 146 11.71 3.01 14.54
C THR A 146 10.57 2.39 15.35
N SER A 147 9.47 2.03 14.68
CA SER A 147 8.35 1.35 15.33
C SER A 147 8.54 -0.15 15.57
N GLY A 148 9.52 -0.78 14.90
CA GLY A 148 9.72 -2.23 14.97
C GLY A 148 8.67 -3.05 14.22
N LEU A 149 7.77 -2.43 13.45
CA LEU A 149 6.81 -3.14 12.61
C LEU A 149 7.55 -3.96 11.55
N GLN A 150 7.21 -5.24 11.46
CA GLN A 150 7.68 -6.10 10.39
C GLN A 150 7.01 -5.70 9.07
N HIS A 151 7.73 -5.90 7.96
CA HIS A 151 7.19 -5.68 6.63
C HIS A 151 7.48 -6.88 5.73
N LEU A 152 6.60 -7.12 4.77
CA LEU A 152 6.78 -8.16 3.77
C LEU A 152 7.74 -7.69 2.69
N ASP A 153 8.75 -8.51 2.35
CA ASP A 153 9.63 -8.23 1.20
C ASP A 153 8.86 -8.23 -0.13
N THR A 154 7.82 -9.07 -0.22
CA THR A 154 6.90 -9.17 -1.37
C THR A 154 5.53 -8.65 -0.92
N PRO A 155 5.30 -7.33 -0.98
CA PRO A 155 4.02 -6.74 -0.57
C PRO A 155 2.88 -7.10 -1.53
N VAL A 156 3.20 -7.37 -2.80
CA VAL A 156 2.25 -7.82 -3.81
C VAL A 156 2.79 -9.07 -4.49
N GLU A 157 2.01 -10.14 -4.47
CA GLU A 157 2.31 -11.43 -5.09
C GLU A 157 2.16 -11.38 -6.62
N SER A 158 3.03 -10.61 -7.28
CA SER A 158 3.00 -10.38 -8.72
C SER A 158 4.39 -10.05 -9.29
N ALA A 159 4.66 -10.51 -10.52
CA ALA A 159 5.85 -10.10 -11.27
C ALA A 159 5.87 -8.60 -11.63
N LEU A 160 4.76 -7.90 -11.42
CA LEU A 160 4.64 -6.45 -11.51
C LEU A 160 5.16 -5.71 -10.27
N CYS A 161 5.62 -6.45 -9.25
CA CYS A 161 6.26 -5.92 -8.05
C CYS A 161 7.77 -6.18 -8.13
N LEU A 162 8.58 -5.13 -7.99
CA LEU A 162 10.04 -5.18 -7.96
C LEU A 162 10.52 -5.68 -6.58
N CYS A 163 10.37 -6.97 -6.30
CA CYS A 163 10.86 -7.63 -5.08
C CYS A 163 11.87 -8.75 -5.36
N ARG A 164 12.54 -9.27 -4.32
CA ARG A 164 13.57 -10.31 -4.46
C ARG A 164 13.04 -11.58 -5.10
N LYS A 165 11.79 -11.94 -4.81
CA LYS A 165 11.12 -13.13 -5.33
C LYS A 165 11.00 -13.12 -6.85
N TYR A 166 10.60 -11.99 -7.43
CA TYR A 166 10.33 -11.90 -8.88
C TYR A 166 11.45 -11.25 -9.68
N HIS A 167 12.28 -10.39 -9.06
CA HIS A 167 13.36 -9.67 -9.73
C HIS A 167 14.67 -9.69 -8.92
N PRO A 168 15.22 -10.86 -8.58
CA PRO A 168 16.40 -10.98 -7.71
C PRO A 168 17.65 -10.24 -8.25
N ALA A 169 17.74 -10.03 -9.56
CA ALA A 169 18.87 -9.39 -10.22
C ALA A 169 19.09 -7.92 -9.84
N TYR A 170 18.14 -7.27 -9.17
CA TYR A 170 18.25 -5.89 -8.71
C TYR A 170 18.51 -5.77 -7.19
N PHE A 171 18.71 -6.88 -6.47
CA PHE A 171 18.87 -6.91 -5.00
C PHE A 171 20.27 -7.36 -4.53
N GLY A 172 21.32 -7.10 -5.31
CA GLY A 172 22.70 -7.46 -5.02
C GLY A 172 23.69 -6.33 -5.26
#